data_AF-A0A8S3DNU6-F1
#
_entry.id   AF-A0A8S3DNU6-F1
#
_cell.length_a   1.000
_cell.length_b   1.000
_cell.length_c   1.000
_cell.angle_alpha   90.00
_cell.angle_beta   90.00
_cell.angle_gamma   90.00
#
_symmetry.space_group_name_H-M   'P 1'
#
loop_
_entity.id
_entity.type
_entity.pdbx_description
1 polymer ?
#
loop_
_entity_poly.entity_id
_entity_poly.type
_entity_poly.pdbx_seq_one_letter_code
_entity_poly.pdbx_strand_id
1 'polypeptide(L)' 'RTNEIVHVINIDVIDNPEDATLGAFMLCELGQKMEATNDLDNAIDEILTEFELKTK' A
#
# COMPACT_ATOMS: atom_id res chain seq x y z
N ARG A 1 11.83 9.24 22.61
CA ARG A 1 11.72 8.66 21.26
C ARG A 1 11.17 7.25 21.42
N THR A 2 10.15 6.87 20.65
CA THR A 2 9.45 5.58 20.80
C THR A 2 10.17 4.42 20.09
N ASN A 3 11.10 4.70 19.17
CA ASN A 3 11.83 3.71 18.36
C ASN A 3 10.90 2.75 17.60
N GLU A 4 9.72 3.24 17.22
CA GLU A 4 8.75 2.48 16.43
C GLU A 4 9.08 2.58 14.93
N ILE A 5 8.81 1.50 14.21
CA ILE A 5 9.01 1.38 12.77
C ILE A 5 7.84 2.06 12.05
N VAL A 6 8.15 2.80 10.99
CA VAL A 6 7.14 3.46 10.13
C VAL A 6 7.52 3.20 8.67
N HIS A 7 6.61 2.59 7.93
CA HIS A 7 6.77 2.34 6.50
C HIS A 7 6.21 3.53 5.70
N VAL A 8 6.99 4.04 4.76
CA VAL A 8 6.59 5.13 3.84
C VAL A 8 6.60 4.59 2.43
N ILE A 9 5.43 4.58 1.81
CA ILE A 9 5.20 3.94 0.51
C ILE A 9 4.66 4.99 -0.46
N ASN A 10 5.27 5.07 -1.65
CA ASN A 10 4.82 5.97 -2.70
C ASN A 10 3.81 5.26 -3.62
N ILE A 11 2.71 5.93 -3.93
CA ILE A 11 1.76 5.52 -4.97
C ILE A 11 1.54 6.72 -5.86
N ASP A 12 1.95 6.60 -7.12
CA ASP A 12 1.78 7.67 -8.10
C ASP A 12 0.33 7.71 -8.58
N VAL A 13 -0.34 8.83 -8.33
CA VAL A 13 -1.73 9.07 -8.72
C VAL A 13 -1.82 10.38 -9.49
N ILE A 14 -2.55 10.38 -10.61
CA ILE A 14 -2.78 11.58 -11.41
C ILE A 14 -3.78 12.48 -10.66
N ASP A 15 -3.48 13.78 -10.57
CA ASP A 15 -4.31 14.78 -9.89
C ASP A 15 -5.55 15.16 -10.72
N ASN A 16 -6.45 14.20 -10.90
CA ASN A 16 -7.80 14.42 -11.40
C ASN A 16 -8.80 13.56 -10.61
N PRO A 17 -10.11 13.91 -10.59
CA PRO A 17 -11.08 13.21 -9.76
C PRO A 17 -11.24 11.72 -10.07
N GLU A 18 -11.09 11.33 -11.34
CA GLU A 18 -11.28 9.96 -11.80
C GLU A 18 -10.12 9.07 -11.32
N ASP A 19 -8.88 9.48 -11.59
CA ASP A 19 -7.67 8.77 -11.17
C ASP A 19 -7.47 8.83 -9.65
N ALA A 20 -7.85 9.93 -8.98
CA ALA A 20 -7.83 10.00 -7.52
C ALA A 20 -8.79 8.97 -6.88
N THR A 21 -9.96 8.75 -7.49
CA THR A 21 -10.91 7.72 -7.04
C THR A 21 -10.33 6.32 -7.22
N LEU A 22 -9.67 6.07 -8.35
CA LEU A 22 -8.97 4.80 -8.59
C LEU A 22 -7.82 4.58 -7.59
N GLY A 23 -7.00 5.62 -7.36
CA GLY A 23 -5.92 5.61 -6.36
C GLY A 23 -6.42 5.37 -4.94
N ALA A 24 -7.60 5.90 -4.58
CA ALA A 24 -8.24 5.62 -3.30
C ALA A 24 -8.65 4.14 -3.16
N PHE A 25 -9.16 3.52 -4.22
CA PHE A 25 -9.44 2.08 -4.21
C PHE A 25 -8.17 1.24 -4.10
N MET A 26 -7.11 1.62 -4.80
CA MET A 26 -5.78 1.00 -4.72
C MET A 26 -5.21 1.06 -3.30
N LEU A 27 -5.26 2.23 -2.66
CA LEU A 27 -4.85 2.43 -1.27
C LEU A 27 -5.67 1.57 -0.30
N CYS A 28 -6.99 1.49 -0.51
CA CYS A 28 -7.88 0.68 0.33
C CYS A 28 -7.53 -0.82 0.24
N GLU A 29 -7.32 -1.33 -0.98
CA GLU A 29 -6.91 -2.73 -1.18
C GLU A 29 -5.55 -3.02 -0.52
N LEU A 30 -4.57 -2.14 -0.72
CA LEU A 30 -3.25 -2.29 -0.11
C LEU A 30 -3.33 -2.27 1.42
N GLY A 31 -4.11 -1.35 1.98
CA GLY A 31 -4.36 -1.28 3.43
C GLY A 31 -5.01 -2.55 3.99
N GLN A 32 -5.97 -3.13 3.28
CA GLN A 32 -6.61 -4.40 3.67
C GLN A 32 -5.63 -5.57 3.68
N LYS A 33 -4.73 -5.64 2.68
CA LYS A 33 -3.66 -6.67 2.64
C LYS A 33 -2.70 -6.52 3.83
N MET A 34 -2.30 -5.29 4.17
CA MET A 34 -1.44 -5.02 5.33
C MET A 34 -2.13 -5.36 6.65
N GLU A 35 -3.41 -4.98 6.80
CA GLU A 35 -4.21 -5.27 8.01
C GLU A 35 -4.41 -6.77 8.24
N ALA A 36 -4.57 -7.55 7.15
CA ALA A 36 -4.74 -9.00 7.24
C ALA A 36 -3.47 -9.77 7.64
N THR A 37 -2.34 -9.07 7.78
CA THR A 37 -1.03 -9.69 8.03
C THR A 37 -0.65 -9.62 9.51
N ASN A 38 -0.23 -10.76 10.07
CA ASN A 38 0.14 -10.85 11.49
C ASN A 38 1.53 -10.26 11.79
N ASP A 39 2.40 -10.21 10.78
CA ASP A 39 3.77 -9.69 10.87
C ASP A 39 4.07 -8.82 9.64
N LEU A 40 3.64 -7.55 9.72
CA LEU A 40 3.74 -6.62 8.61
C LEU A 40 5.20 -6.34 8.23
N ASP A 41 6.10 -6.21 9.19
CA ASP A 41 7.49 -5.83 8.94
C ASP A 41 8.23 -6.89 8.11
N ASN A 42 7.93 -8.18 8.32
CA ASN A 42 8.53 -9.26 7.54
C ASN A 42 7.84 -9.51 6.20
N ALA A 43 6.56 -9.16 6.07
CA ALA A 43 5.76 -9.44 4.88
C ALA A 43 5.64 -8.26 3.91
N ILE A 44 6.02 -7.05 4.32
CA ILE A 44 5.78 -5.81 3.56
C ILE A 44 6.34 -5.88 2.13
N ASP A 45 7.54 -6.42 1.94
CA ASP A 45 8.19 -6.52 0.63
C ASP A 45 7.43 -7.45 -0.32
N GLU A 46 6.91 -8.58 0.19
CA GLU A 46 6.10 -9.52 -0.58
C GLU A 46 4.76 -8.90 -0.95
N ILE A 47 4.08 -8.26 0.00
CA ILE A 47 2.79 -7.59 -0.21
C ILE A 47 2.91 -6.51 -1.29
N LEU A 48 3.95 -5.66 -1.22
CA LEU A 48 4.20 -4.62 -2.21
C LEU A 48 4.52 -5.20 -3.58
N THR A 49 5.34 -6.25 -3.65
CA THR A 49 5.69 -6.93 -4.90
C THR A 49 4.44 -7.51 -5.58
N GLU A 50 3.58 -8.21 -4.83
CA GLU A 50 2.33 -8.74 -5.37
C GLU A 50 1.38 -7.63 -5.85
N PHE A 51 1.29 -6.55 -5.07
CA PHE A 51 0.43 -5.42 -5.39
C PHE A 51 0.87 -4.72 -6.68
N GLU A 52 2.17 -4.47 -6.85
CA GLU A 52 2.74 -3.90 -8.09
C GLU A 52 2.53 -4.82 -9.29
N LEU A 53 2.67 -6.14 -9.12
CA LEU A 53 2.45 -7.11 -10.20
C LEU A 53 0.98 -7.18 -10.65
N LYS A 54 0.03 -6.98 -9.73
CA LYS A 54 -1.40 -6.96 -10.04
C LYS A 54 -1.84 -5.64 -10.71
N THR A 55 -1.19 -4.53 -10.36
CA THR A 55 -1.59 -3.17 -10.78
C THR A 55 -0.87 -2.67 -12.02
N LYS A 56 0.15 -3.40 -12.50
CA LYS A 56 0.71 -3.27 -13.85
C LYS A 56 -0.23 -3.82 -14.93
#